data_AF-A0A6S6T613-F1
#
_entry.id   AF-A0A6S6T613-F1
#
_cell.length_a   1.000
_cell.length_b   1.000
_cell.length_c   1.000
_cell.angle_alpha   90.00
_cell.angle_beta   90.00
_cell.angle_gamma   90.00
#
_symmetry.space_group_name_H-M   'P 1'
#
loop_
_entity.id
_entity.type
_entity.pdbx_description
1 polymer ?
#
loop_
_entity_poly.entity_id
_entity_poly.type
_entity_poly.pdbx_seq_one_letter_code
_entity_poly.pdbx_strand_id
1 'polypeptide(L)'
;MKVFICFFILLGLLCSCEIPKALNPFDDTEDIVYPDTTVTINSLAPQICEVKIADTDSTYVVTSYWTDKLTGRIIYKMEDAPYRQSRMHGTQFEYDEQGDTLLIAHFENGIRIDSTVYYWGNGNPKHKFFYSSSKDGNINFEIQFHENGQRKTDVVVYEDGLLTGAVNYYDDTEKNERTETYYYRDNELIGIQIYNKAYEELDRRKDYLLAEYQQDSARLALAILEQAGVGDTDVPVYYLGSEKDALYDIGDPDNWDIMKIDPAFMLKYNNR
;
A
#
# COMPACT_ATOMS: atom_id res chain seq x y z
N MET A 1 49.85 -7.76 -3.51
CA MET A 1 48.57 -8.47 -3.66
C MET A 1 47.88 -7.92 -4.91
N LYS A 2 47.45 -8.80 -5.83
CA LYS A 2 46.72 -8.42 -7.05
C LYS A 2 45.26 -8.11 -6.72
N VAL A 3 44.81 -6.90 -7.00
CA VAL A 3 43.44 -6.53 -7.43
C VAL A 3 43.63 -5.25 -8.28
N PHE A 4 43.80 -5.37 -9.60
CA PHE A 4 42.78 -5.24 -10.66
C PHE A 4 42.03 -3.89 -10.65
N ILE A 5 42.61 -2.93 -11.36
CA ILE A 5 41.89 -1.79 -11.94
C ILE A 5 41.53 -2.21 -13.37
N CYS A 6 40.25 -2.44 -13.65
CA CYS A 6 39.78 -2.68 -15.01
C CYS A 6 39.39 -1.33 -15.64
N PHE A 7 40.29 -0.77 -16.45
CA PHE A 7 39.95 0.30 -17.39
C PHE A 7 39.31 -0.33 -18.62
N PHE A 8 38.09 0.08 -18.97
CA PHE A 8 37.59 -0.03 -20.35
C PHE A 8 37.43 1.39 -20.90
N ILE A 9 38.46 1.85 -21.61
CA ILE A 9 38.32 2.89 -22.63
C ILE A 9 38.66 2.22 -23.94
N LEU A 10 37.66 2.06 -24.82
CA LEU A 10 37.88 1.75 -26.21
C LEU A 10 37.61 3.03 -27.02
N LEU A 11 38.68 3.73 -27.41
CA LEU A 11 38.70 4.45 -28.68
C LEU A 11 40.14 4.62 -29.14
N GLY A 12 40.46 4.02 -30.29
CA GLY A 12 41.80 4.03 -30.85
C GLY A 12 42.20 5.37 -31.46
N LEU A 13 43.46 5.76 -31.29
CA LEU A 13 44.47 5.86 -32.36
C LEU A 13 45.73 6.55 -31.81
N LEU A 14 46.83 5.77 -31.85
CA LEU A 14 48.24 6.12 -32.01
C LEU A 14 48.73 7.54 -31.62
N CYS A 15 49.53 7.61 -30.57
CA CYS A 15 50.91 8.14 -30.67
C CYS A 15 51.74 7.75 -29.45
N SER A 16 52.95 7.27 -29.71
CA SER A 16 53.97 6.84 -28.76
C SER A 16 54.69 8.04 -28.14
N CYS A 17 54.80 8.06 -26.81
CA CYS A 17 55.89 8.76 -26.13
C CYS A 17 56.24 8.01 -24.84
N GLU A 18 57.50 7.59 -24.72
CA GLU A 18 58.05 6.94 -23.53
C GLU A 18 58.16 7.96 -22.38
N ILE A 19 57.70 7.59 -21.18
CA ILE A 19 57.90 8.35 -19.93
C ILE A 19 58.63 7.42 -18.93
N PRO A 20 59.67 7.90 -18.24
CA PRO A 20 60.61 7.06 -17.51
C PRO A 20 60.01 6.45 -16.23
N LYS A 21 60.57 5.29 -15.83
CA LYS A 21 60.26 4.58 -14.57
C LYS A 21 60.29 5.54 -13.38
N ALA A 22 59.10 5.87 -12.86
CA ALA A 22 58.95 6.51 -11.57
C ALA A 22 59.13 5.47 -10.45
N LEU A 23 59.96 5.83 -9.47
CA LEU A 23 60.15 5.12 -8.20
C LEU A 23 58.79 4.82 -7.56
N ASN A 24 58.62 3.58 -7.09
CA ASN A 24 57.40 3.10 -6.42
C ASN A 24 57.32 3.69 -5.00
N PRO A 25 56.34 4.57 -4.67
CA PRO A 25 56.27 5.26 -3.38
C PRO A 25 55.54 4.46 -2.29
N PHE A 26 55.30 3.15 -2.47
CA PHE A 26 54.43 2.34 -1.59
C PHE A 26 55.19 1.36 -0.69
N ASP A 27 56.45 1.64 -0.33
CA ASP A 27 57.20 0.75 0.58
C ASP A 27 57.00 1.07 2.07
N ASP A 28 56.28 2.14 2.40
CA ASP A 28 55.90 2.45 3.79
C ASP A 28 54.52 3.14 3.78
N THR A 29 53.45 2.41 4.10
CA THR A 29 52.20 3.06 4.51
C THR A 29 51.60 2.33 5.70
N GLU A 30 51.77 2.97 6.85
CA GLU A 30 50.94 2.82 8.04
C GLU A 30 49.44 2.87 7.68
N ASP A 31 48.61 2.22 8.49
CA ASP A 31 47.15 2.18 8.36
C ASP A 31 46.53 3.58 8.43
N ILE A 32 46.30 4.21 7.27
CA ILE A 32 45.56 5.48 7.19
C ILE A 32 44.07 5.17 6.97
N VAL A 33 43.29 5.35 8.04
CA VAL A 33 41.82 5.31 8.03
C VAL A 33 41.28 6.63 7.49
N TYR A 34 40.52 6.59 6.38
CA TYR A 34 39.83 7.77 5.85
C TYR A 34 38.36 7.73 6.31
N PRO A 35 37.92 8.68 7.16
CA PRO A 35 36.59 8.64 7.76
C PRO A 35 35.45 8.92 6.78
N ASP A 36 35.70 9.71 5.72
CA ASP A 36 34.66 10.14 4.78
C ASP A 36 35.13 9.94 3.33
N THR A 37 34.79 8.80 2.71
CA THR A 37 35.05 8.58 1.28
C THR A 37 33.77 8.87 0.49
N THR A 38 33.70 10.02 -0.18
CA THR A 38 32.62 10.29 -1.15
C THR A 38 32.97 9.62 -2.48
N VAL A 39 32.21 8.60 -2.87
CA VAL A 39 32.29 8.00 -4.21
C VAL A 39 31.28 8.70 -5.12
N THR A 40 31.76 9.49 -6.08
CA THR A 40 30.92 10.14 -7.09
C THR A 40 30.99 9.36 -8.40
N ILE A 41 29.86 8.81 -8.85
CA ILE A 41 29.76 8.10 -10.13
C ILE A 41 29.14 9.05 -11.16
N ASN A 42 29.99 9.69 -11.96
CA ASN A 42 29.54 10.54 -13.07
C ASN A 42 29.34 9.69 -14.33
N SER A 43 28.14 9.15 -14.53
CA SER A 43 27.80 8.41 -15.75
C SER A 43 26.52 8.95 -16.37
N LEU A 44 26.56 9.25 -17.68
CA LEU A 44 25.39 9.66 -18.48
C LEU A 44 24.46 8.47 -18.82
N ALA A 45 24.87 7.24 -18.52
CA ALA A 45 24.06 6.03 -18.64
C ALA A 45 23.86 5.39 -17.26
N PRO A 46 22.73 4.72 -16.98
CA PRO A 46 22.54 3.99 -15.73
C PRO A 46 23.63 2.91 -15.60
N GLN A 47 24.50 3.05 -14.61
CA GLN A 47 25.44 1.99 -14.23
C GLN A 47 25.05 1.50 -12.84
N ILE A 48 24.91 0.19 -12.71
CA ILE A 48 24.79 -0.46 -11.41
C ILE A 48 26.22 -0.50 -10.85
N CYS A 49 26.50 0.33 -9.85
CA CYS A 49 27.77 0.28 -9.13
C CYS A 49 27.56 -0.45 -7.80
N GLU A 50 28.27 -1.57 -7.63
CA GLU A 50 28.36 -2.23 -6.31
C GLU A 50 29.42 -1.50 -5.47
N VAL A 51 28.98 -0.72 -4.49
CA VAL A 51 29.87 -0.18 -3.47
C VAL A 51 30.07 -1.24 -2.39
N LYS A 52 31.26 -1.86 -2.35
CA LYS A 52 31.64 -2.78 -1.27
C LYS A 52 32.41 -2.03 -0.21
N ILE A 53 31.75 -1.77 0.91
CA ILE A 53 32.40 -1.18 2.09
C ILE A 53 33.05 -2.33 2.85
N ALA A 54 34.36 -2.23 3.08
CA ALA A 54 35.08 -3.22 3.87
C ALA A 54 34.49 -3.24 5.28
N ASP A 55 34.09 -4.44 5.71
CA ASP A 55 33.35 -4.66 6.95
C ASP A 55 34.19 -4.17 8.13
N THR A 56 33.79 -3.04 8.67
CA THR A 56 34.36 -2.39 9.84
C THR A 56 33.18 -2.07 10.75
N ASP A 57 33.40 -1.90 12.06
CA ASP A 57 32.38 -1.45 13.02
C ASP A 57 31.85 -0.01 12.75
N SER A 58 32.11 0.50 11.55
CA SER A 58 31.77 1.82 11.08
C SER A 58 30.28 1.95 10.82
N THR A 59 29.74 3.07 11.28
CA THR A 59 28.45 3.62 10.85
C THR A 59 28.69 4.55 9.68
N TYR A 60 27.91 4.44 8.61
CA TYR A 60 28.02 5.31 7.46
C TYR A 60 26.63 5.62 6.89
N VAL A 61 26.50 6.70 6.14
CA VAL A 61 25.25 7.08 5.47
C VAL A 61 25.49 7.01 3.97
N VAL A 62 24.67 6.23 3.29
CA VAL A 62 24.61 6.23 1.83
C VAL A 62 23.63 7.32 1.44
N THR A 63 24.13 8.36 0.77
CA THR A 63 23.30 9.45 0.26
C THR A 63 23.24 9.38 -1.26
N SER A 64 22.02 9.31 -1.80
CA SER A 64 21.77 9.30 -3.24
C SER A 64 21.20 10.64 -3.69
N TYR A 65 21.39 11.00 -4.97
CA TYR A 65 20.96 12.28 -5.53
C TYR A 65 20.22 12.10 -6.86
N TRP A 66 19.22 12.96 -7.08
CA TRP A 66 18.63 13.17 -8.39
C TRP A 66 19.59 13.94 -9.29
N THR A 67 19.70 13.51 -10.54
CA THR A 67 20.56 14.14 -11.53
C THR A 67 19.75 14.56 -12.76
N ASP A 68 20.10 15.72 -13.31
CA ASP A 68 19.55 16.17 -14.57
C ASP A 68 19.99 15.23 -15.69
N LYS A 69 19.02 14.64 -16.39
CA LYS A 69 19.30 13.58 -17.38
C LYS A 69 20.14 14.07 -18.57
N LEU A 70 20.15 15.37 -18.85
CA LEU A 70 20.87 15.93 -19.98
C LEU A 70 22.32 16.31 -19.62
N THR A 71 22.52 16.89 -18.44
CA THR A 71 23.79 17.48 -17.99
C THR A 71 24.52 16.64 -16.95
N GLY A 72 23.85 15.66 -16.32
CA GLY A 72 24.35 14.91 -15.19
C GLY A 72 24.49 15.73 -13.90
N ARG A 73 23.98 16.97 -13.89
CA ARG A 73 24.09 17.87 -12.75
C ARG A 73 23.22 17.36 -11.60
N ILE A 74 23.79 17.31 -10.39
CA ILE A 74 23.04 17.05 -9.15
C ILE A 74 21.99 18.15 -8.96
N ILE A 75 20.74 17.75 -8.75
CA ILE A 75 19.61 18.66 -8.55
C ILE A 75 19.24 18.69 -7.07
N TYR A 76 18.73 17.56 -6.56
CA TYR A 76 18.29 17.39 -5.19
C TYR A 76 18.78 16.08 -4.62
N LYS A 77 18.79 16.02 -3.30
CA LYS A 77 19.01 14.79 -2.55
C LYS A 77 17.83 13.85 -2.77
N MET A 78 18.10 12.59 -3.10
CA MET A 78 17.09 11.57 -3.36
C MET A 78 16.86 10.71 -2.13
N GLU A 79 17.92 10.37 -1.40
CA GLU A 79 17.83 9.42 -0.29
C GLU A 79 18.93 9.66 0.74
N ASP A 80 18.61 9.46 2.01
CA ASP A 80 19.55 9.13 3.07
C ASP A 80 19.25 7.75 3.64
N ALA A 81 20.21 6.85 3.54
CA ALA A 81 20.12 5.51 4.10
C ALA A 81 21.30 5.26 5.06
N PRO A 82 21.08 5.33 6.38
CA PRO A 82 22.13 5.04 7.36
C PRO A 82 22.34 3.53 7.52
N TYR A 83 23.60 3.11 7.60
CA TYR A 83 24.03 1.73 7.77
C TYR A 83 24.99 1.59 8.95
N ARG A 84 24.95 0.42 9.58
CA ARG A 84 25.90 -0.05 10.59
C ARG A 84 26.22 -1.51 10.30
N GLN A 85 27.50 -1.87 10.21
CA GLN A 85 27.93 -3.25 9.89
C GLN A 85 27.23 -3.79 8.63
N SER A 86 27.18 -2.96 7.58
CA SER A 86 26.57 -3.29 6.29
C SER A 86 25.06 -3.60 6.31
N ARG A 87 24.36 -3.19 7.37
CA ARG A 87 22.90 -3.31 7.50
C ARG A 87 22.28 -1.96 7.79
N MET A 88 21.11 -1.69 7.23
CA MET A 88 20.41 -0.42 7.45
C MET A 88 20.12 -0.24 8.96
N HIS A 89 20.48 0.90 9.52
CA HIS A 89 20.39 1.15 10.95
C HIS A 89 20.25 2.65 11.20
N GLY A 90 19.11 3.08 11.73
CA GLY A 90 18.75 4.49 11.90
C GLY A 90 17.51 4.87 11.11
N THR A 91 17.37 6.15 10.76
CA THR A 91 16.21 6.66 10.02
C THR A 91 16.58 6.88 8.56
N GLN A 92 15.87 6.19 7.67
CA GLN A 92 15.94 6.39 6.23
C GLN A 92 14.98 7.52 5.82
N PHE A 93 15.43 8.36 4.89
CA PHE A 93 14.61 9.37 4.25
C PHE A 93 14.69 9.21 2.73
N GLU A 94 13.56 9.30 2.04
CA GLU A 94 13.51 9.43 0.58
C GLU A 94 12.79 10.72 0.21
N TYR A 95 13.23 11.35 -0.88
CA TYR A 95 12.75 12.63 -1.36
C TYR A 95 12.47 12.57 -2.86
N ASP A 96 11.52 13.36 -3.33
CA ASP A 96 11.23 13.51 -4.75
C ASP A 96 12.22 14.45 -5.47
N GLU A 97 12.00 14.67 -6.77
CA GLU A 97 12.82 15.55 -7.60
C GLU A 97 12.70 17.05 -7.23
N GLN A 98 11.75 17.40 -6.35
CA GLN A 98 11.53 18.75 -5.82
C GLN A 98 12.15 18.93 -4.42
N GLY A 99 12.54 17.82 -3.79
CA GLY A 99 13.11 17.76 -2.44
C GLY A 99 12.06 17.55 -1.35
N ASP A 100 10.80 17.28 -1.70
CA ASP A 100 9.75 16.97 -0.75
C ASP A 100 9.88 15.51 -0.27
N THR A 101 9.60 15.28 1.01
CA THR A 101 9.76 13.96 1.64
C THR A 101 8.72 12.98 1.10
N LEU A 102 9.18 11.85 0.55
CA LEU A 102 8.34 10.74 0.10
C LEU A 102 8.23 9.62 1.13
N LEU A 103 9.30 9.39 1.90
CA LEU A 103 9.40 8.29 2.86
C LEU A 103 10.16 8.71 4.12
N ILE A 104 9.67 8.26 5.26
CA ILE A 104 10.45 8.15 6.50
C ILE A 104 10.28 6.72 7.02
N ALA A 105 11.39 6.03 7.27
CA ALA A 105 11.37 4.66 7.78
C ALA A 105 12.48 4.44 8.82
N HIS A 106 12.18 3.72 9.90
CA HIS A 106 13.15 3.44 10.96
C HIS A 106 13.64 1.99 10.89
N PHE A 107 14.94 1.80 11.04
CA PHE A 107 15.60 0.51 10.93
C PHE A 107 16.53 0.23 12.09
N GLU A 108 16.60 -1.04 12.48
CA GLU A 108 17.62 -1.56 13.38
C GLU A 108 18.17 -2.87 12.82
N ASN A 109 19.45 -2.86 12.44
CA ASN A 109 20.17 -4.02 11.92
C ASN A 109 19.50 -4.67 10.69
N GLY A 110 18.96 -3.83 9.81
CA GLY A 110 18.29 -4.21 8.57
C GLY A 110 16.80 -4.51 8.73
N ILE A 111 16.26 -4.45 9.95
CA ILE A 111 14.86 -4.75 10.24
C ILE A 111 14.10 -3.43 10.43
N ARG A 112 12.93 -3.29 9.79
CA ARG A 112 12.05 -2.15 10.02
C ARG A 112 11.46 -2.19 11.42
N ILE A 113 11.51 -1.07 12.12
CA ILE A 113 11.03 -0.91 13.49
C ILE A 113 10.18 0.35 13.61
N ASP A 114 9.48 0.48 14.74
CA ASP A 114 8.66 1.64 15.09
C ASP A 114 7.59 1.96 14.02
N SER A 115 7.89 2.83 13.06
CA SER A 115 6.97 3.16 11.98
C SER A 115 7.65 3.40 10.63
N THR A 116 6.84 3.28 9.58
CA THR A 116 7.15 3.79 8.24
C THR A 116 6.01 4.68 7.79
N VAL A 117 6.34 5.87 7.29
CA VAL A 117 5.37 6.82 6.74
C VAL A 117 5.75 7.15 5.30
N TYR A 118 4.82 6.86 4.39
CA TYR A 118 4.86 7.35 3.02
C TYR A 118 4.02 8.62 2.93
N TYR A 119 4.44 9.55 2.08
CA TYR A 119 3.76 10.82 1.86
C TYR A 119 3.29 10.96 0.41
N TRP A 120 2.25 11.77 0.22
CA TRP A 120 1.88 12.33 -1.07
C TRP A 120 2.77 13.53 -1.38
N GLY A 121 2.84 13.94 -2.65
CA GLY A 121 3.65 15.10 -3.07
C GLY A 121 3.21 16.43 -2.46
N ASN A 122 2.01 16.49 -1.87
CA ASN A 122 1.54 17.65 -1.10
C ASN A 122 1.95 17.63 0.38
N GLY A 123 2.73 16.63 0.82
CA GLY A 123 3.18 16.45 2.19
C GLY A 123 2.19 15.77 3.13
N ASN A 124 0.96 15.47 2.68
CA ASN A 124 0.03 14.68 3.49
C ASN A 124 0.51 13.23 3.59
N PRO A 125 0.30 12.54 4.73
CA PRO A 125 0.60 11.13 4.82
C PRO A 125 -0.26 10.38 3.78
N LYS A 126 0.36 9.42 3.11
CA LYS A 126 -0.28 8.48 2.19
C LYS A 126 -0.55 7.16 2.88
N HIS A 127 0.45 6.68 3.62
CA HIS A 127 0.43 5.36 4.21
C HIS A 127 1.29 5.35 5.47
N LYS A 128 0.75 4.83 6.57
CA LYS A 128 1.48 4.61 7.82
C LYS A 128 1.47 3.14 8.19
N PHE A 129 2.65 2.57 8.40
CA PHE A 129 2.84 1.25 8.97
C PHE A 129 3.44 1.38 10.36
N PHE A 130 2.97 0.57 11.30
CA PHE A 130 3.52 0.46 12.65
C PHE A 130 4.01 -0.96 12.85
N TYR A 131 5.28 -1.10 13.20
CA TYR A 131 5.95 -2.40 13.34
C TYR A 131 5.88 -2.91 14.77
N SER A 132 6.02 -4.23 14.92
CA SER A 132 6.02 -4.89 16.21
C SER A 132 7.21 -4.47 17.08
N SER A 133 6.96 -4.36 18.38
CA SER A 133 7.99 -4.07 19.39
C SER A 133 8.97 -5.23 19.58
N SER A 134 8.66 -6.44 19.08
CA SER A 134 9.58 -7.59 19.02
C SER A 134 10.73 -7.38 18.05
N LYS A 135 10.70 -6.34 17.19
CA LYS A 135 11.74 -6.04 16.19
C LYS A 135 12.01 -7.21 15.23
N ASP A 136 10.95 -7.89 14.82
CA ASP A 136 10.95 -8.98 13.84
C ASP A 136 10.62 -8.49 12.41
N GLY A 137 10.24 -7.21 12.26
CA GLY A 137 9.82 -6.61 10.99
C GLY A 137 8.35 -6.84 10.66
N ASN A 138 7.59 -7.50 11.53
CA ASN A 138 6.16 -7.68 11.35
C ASN A 138 5.43 -6.36 11.57
N ILE A 139 4.40 -6.13 10.76
CA ILE A 139 3.49 -5.00 10.91
C ILE A 139 2.45 -5.41 11.97
N ASN A 140 2.10 -4.48 12.87
CA ASN A 140 0.98 -4.62 13.79
C ASN A 140 -0.24 -3.83 13.30
N PHE A 141 0.01 -2.62 12.78
CA PHE A 141 -1.07 -1.74 12.33
C PHE A 141 -0.71 -1.01 11.04
N GLU A 142 -1.72 -0.78 10.22
CA GLU A 142 -1.64 0.00 9.00
C GLU A 142 -2.78 1.04 8.93
N ILE A 143 -2.48 2.23 8.41
CA ILE A 143 -3.46 3.27 8.13
C ILE A 143 -3.18 3.90 6.77
N GLN A 144 -4.17 3.91 5.89
CA GLN A 144 -4.09 4.59 4.59
C GLN A 144 -4.86 5.90 4.61
N PHE A 145 -4.39 6.86 3.81
CA PHE A 145 -4.93 8.20 3.72
C PHE A 145 -5.11 8.62 2.26
N HIS A 146 -6.16 9.38 2.02
CA HIS A 146 -6.37 10.08 0.76
C HIS A 146 -5.41 11.26 0.64
N GLU A 147 -5.23 11.76 -0.59
CA GLU A 147 -4.36 12.91 -0.85
C GLU A 147 -4.84 14.18 -0.13
N ASN A 148 -6.15 14.29 0.13
CA ASN A 148 -6.75 15.36 0.92
C ASN A 148 -6.45 15.27 2.45
N GLY A 149 -5.77 14.21 2.90
CA GLY A 149 -5.39 13.96 4.29
C GLY A 149 -6.44 13.24 5.14
N GLN A 150 -7.63 12.97 4.60
CA GLN A 150 -8.64 12.14 5.26
C GLN A 150 -8.22 10.67 5.26
N ARG A 151 -8.74 9.90 6.23
CA ARG A 151 -8.44 8.47 6.32
C ARG A 151 -9.19 7.71 5.24
N LYS A 152 -8.43 7.00 4.42
CA LYS A 152 -8.95 6.10 3.39
C LYS A 152 -9.39 4.76 3.97
N THR A 153 -8.76 4.32 5.06
CA THR A 153 -9.11 3.09 5.76
C THR A 153 -9.27 3.32 7.26
N ASP A 154 -9.96 2.39 7.92
CA ASP A 154 -9.78 2.22 9.36
C ASP A 154 -8.37 1.74 9.69
N VAL A 155 -8.05 1.64 10.99
CA VAL A 155 -6.81 1.01 11.44
C VAL A 155 -6.90 -0.48 11.11
N VAL A 156 -6.07 -0.91 10.17
CA VAL A 156 -5.91 -2.30 9.78
C VAL A 156 -4.99 -2.95 10.81
N VAL A 157 -5.43 -4.06 11.40
CA VAL A 157 -4.69 -4.77 12.46
C VAL A 157 -4.15 -6.09 11.92
N TYR A 158 -2.90 -6.39 12.25
CA TYR A 158 -2.22 -7.62 11.91
C TYR A 158 -1.91 -8.39 13.19
N GLU A 159 -2.18 -9.69 13.18
CA GLU A 159 -1.77 -10.63 14.23
C GLU A 159 -0.60 -11.47 13.67
N ASP A 160 0.58 -11.38 14.29
CA ASP A 160 1.81 -12.05 13.84
C ASP A 160 2.17 -11.78 12.35
N GLY A 161 1.89 -10.56 11.88
CA GLY A 161 2.12 -10.16 10.48
C GLY A 161 1.05 -10.63 9.49
N LEU A 162 -0.02 -11.26 9.98
CA LEU A 162 -1.15 -11.72 9.17
C LEU A 162 -2.39 -10.85 9.41
N LEU A 163 -3.02 -10.38 8.34
CA LEU A 163 -4.28 -9.66 8.37
C LEU A 163 -5.43 -10.64 8.51
N THR A 164 -6.15 -10.55 9.63
CA THR A 164 -7.39 -11.27 9.88
C THR A 164 -8.43 -10.30 10.44
N GLY A 165 -9.59 -10.23 9.79
CA GLY A 165 -10.67 -9.33 10.19
C GLY A 165 -11.21 -8.48 9.03
N ALA A 166 -11.89 -7.39 9.37
CA ALA A 166 -12.54 -6.52 8.41
C ALA A 166 -11.75 -5.21 8.21
N VAL A 167 -11.61 -4.76 6.97
CA VAL A 167 -11.01 -3.47 6.61
C VAL A 167 -12.05 -2.63 5.89
N ASN A 168 -12.44 -1.51 6.50
CA ASN A 168 -13.34 -0.56 5.88
C ASN A 168 -12.55 0.44 5.04
N TYR A 169 -13.09 0.74 3.85
CA TYR A 169 -12.60 1.77 2.95
C TYR A 169 -13.62 2.91 2.86
N TYR A 170 -13.10 4.12 2.68
CA TYR A 170 -13.88 5.35 2.63
C TYR A 170 -13.58 6.12 1.35
N ASP A 171 -14.57 6.87 0.85
CA ASP A 171 -14.38 7.81 -0.25
C ASP A 171 -13.54 9.04 0.15
N ASP A 172 -13.09 9.79 -0.85
CA ASP A 172 -12.33 11.04 -0.68
C ASP A 172 -13.23 12.29 -0.67
N THR A 173 -14.54 12.10 -0.50
CA THR A 173 -15.48 13.21 -0.39
C THR A 173 -15.38 13.85 0.99
N GLU A 174 -15.89 15.08 1.13
CA GLU A 174 -15.89 15.78 2.43
C GLU A 174 -16.56 14.95 3.55
N LYS A 175 -17.55 14.11 3.19
CA LYS A 175 -18.27 13.26 4.14
C LYS A 175 -17.50 12.00 4.51
N ASN A 176 -16.49 11.60 3.73
CA ASN A 176 -15.63 10.43 3.94
C ASN A 176 -16.48 9.19 4.25
N GLU A 177 -17.43 8.90 3.37
CA GLU A 177 -18.43 7.86 3.57
C GLU A 177 -17.83 6.49 3.28
N ARG A 178 -18.24 5.48 4.05
CA ARG A 178 -17.76 4.11 3.84
C ARG A 178 -18.29 3.58 2.51
N THR A 179 -17.37 3.10 1.67
CA THR A 179 -17.66 2.59 0.32
C THR A 179 -17.56 1.08 0.25
N GLU A 180 -16.60 0.48 0.96
CA GLU A 180 -16.42 -0.97 0.98
C GLU A 180 -15.96 -1.49 2.35
N THR A 181 -16.23 -2.77 2.63
CA THR A 181 -15.60 -3.55 3.70
C THR A 181 -15.01 -4.82 3.08
N TYR A 182 -13.72 -5.05 3.27
CA TYR A 182 -13.02 -6.26 2.84
C TYR A 182 -12.79 -7.16 4.04
N TYR A 183 -13.07 -8.44 3.90
CA TYR A 183 -12.91 -9.43 4.97
C TYR A 183 -11.75 -10.35 4.66
N TYR A 184 -10.82 -10.47 5.60
CA TYR A 184 -9.62 -11.26 5.48
C TYR A 184 -9.54 -12.36 6.53
N ARG A 185 -8.90 -13.46 6.14
CA ARG A 185 -8.45 -14.54 7.03
C ARG A 185 -7.03 -14.92 6.65
N ASP A 186 -6.08 -14.69 7.54
CA ASP A 186 -4.67 -15.04 7.36
C ASP A 186 -4.08 -14.48 6.04
N ASN A 187 -4.33 -13.19 5.79
CA ASN A 187 -4.04 -12.46 4.54
C ASN A 187 -4.87 -12.88 3.30
N GLU A 188 -5.72 -13.89 3.38
CA GLU A 188 -6.60 -14.27 2.27
C GLU A 188 -7.88 -13.44 2.30
N LEU A 189 -8.22 -12.81 1.17
CA LEU A 189 -9.49 -12.12 0.99
C LEU A 189 -10.61 -13.15 0.85
N ILE A 190 -11.57 -13.13 1.77
CA ILE A 190 -12.69 -14.09 1.83
C ILE A 190 -14.05 -13.46 1.49
N GLY A 191 -14.11 -12.14 1.33
CA GLY A 191 -15.35 -11.48 0.94
C GLY A 191 -15.22 -9.97 0.87
N ILE A 192 -16.12 -9.37 0.11
CA ILE A 192 -16.24 -7.91 -0.01
C ILE A 192 -17.71 -7.53 0.18
N GLN A 193 -17.95 -6.52 1.01
CA GLN A 193 -19.22 -5.82 1.11
C GLN A 193 -19.07 -4.43 0.49
N ILE A 194 -19.92 -4.10 -0.47
CA ILE A 194 -19.89 -2.81 -1.17
C ILE A 194 -21.11 -1.99 -0.74
N TYR A 195 -20.88 -0.75 -0.32
CA TYR A 195 -21.90 0.21 0.10
C TYR A 195 -22.15 1.20 -1.05
N ASN A 196 -23.21 0.97 -1.80
CA ASN A 196 -23.63 1.91 -2.84
C ASN A 196 -24.96 2.54 -2.44
N LYS A 197 -24.89 3.80 -1.99
CA LYS A 197 -26.07 4.56 -1.57
C LYS A 197 -27.15 4.68 -2.64
N ALA A 198 -26.76 4.75 -3.92
CA ALA A 198 -27.73 4.79 -5.00
C ALA A 198 -28.48 3.47 -5.11
N TYR A 199 -27.80 2.34 -4.88
CA TYR A 199 -28.43 1.03 -4.80
C TYR A 199 -29.35 0.91 -3.59
N GLU A 200 -28.92 1.37 -2.41
CA GLU A 200 -29.78 1.37 -1.21
C GLU A 200 -31.04 2.23 -1.38
N GLU A 201 -30.93 3.37 -2.09
CA GLU A 201 -32.09 4.20 -2.42
C GLU A 201 -33.02 3.53 -3.45
N LEU A 202 -32.45 2.93 -4.49
CA LEU A 202 -33.22 2.16 -5.48
C LEU A 202 -33.95 0.98 -4.83
N ASP A 203 -33.30 0.29 -3.89
CA ASP A 203 -33.88 -0.85 -3.19
C ASP A 203 -35.03 -0.40 -2.27
N ARG A 204 -34.84 0.70 -1.52
CA ARG A 204 -35.93 1.33 -0.75
C ARG A 204 -37.09 1.76 -1.64
N ARG A 205 -36.80 2.31 -2.84
CA ARG A 205 -37.83 2.71 -3.79
C ARG A 205 -38.59 1.52 -4.36
N LYS A 206 -37.88 0.42 -4.66
CA LYS A 206 -38.47 -0.85 -5.12
C LYS A 206 -39.42 -1.41 -4.07
N ASP A 207 -39.00 -1.47 -2.81
CA ASP A 207 -39.82 -1.99 -1.71
C ASP A 207 -41.07 -1.11 -1.47
N TYR A 208 -40.92 0.21 -1.54
CA TYR A 208 -42.04 1.15 -1.46
C TYR A 208 -43.07 0.91 -2.59
N LEU A 209 -42.61 0.82 -3.84
CA LEU A 209 -43.49 0.59 -4.99
C LEU A 209 -44.17 -0.79 -4.93
N LEU A 210 -43.48 -1.80 -4.42
CA LEU A 210 -44.06 -3.14 -4.23
C LEU A 210 -45.18 -3.10 -3.18
N ALA A 211 -44.98 -2.40 -2.06
CA ALA A 211 -46.00 -2.24 -1.04
C ALA A 211 -47.23 -1.45 -1.56
N GLU A 212 -47.00 -0.38 -2.32
CA GLU A 212 -48.07 0.41 -2.95
C GLU A 212 -48.87 -0.44 -3.94
N TYR A 213 -48.19 -1.20 -4.81
CA TYR A 213 -48.83 -2.12 -5.75
C TYR A 213 -49.68 -3.19 -5.05
N GLN A 214 -49.19 -3.74 -3.92
CA GLN A 214 -49.95 -4.73 -3.14
C GLN A 214 -51.22 -4.13 -2.53
N GLN A 215 -51.15 -2.90 -2.00
CA GLN A 215 -52.31 -2.21 -1.45
C GLN A 215 -53.35 -1.91 -2.54
N ASP A 216 -52.91 -1.41 -3.69
CA ASP A 216 -53.80 -1.12 -4.82
C ASP A 216 -54.45 -2.39 -5.38
N SER A 217 -53.69 -3.47 -5.49
CA SER A 217 -54.22 -4.77 -5.93
C SER A 217 -55.26 -5.32 -4.96
N ALA A 218 -55.03 -5.21 -3.65
CA ALA A 218 -55.99 -5.62 -2.63
C ALA A 218 -57.28 -4.77 -2.69
N ARG A 219 -57.14 -3.44 -2.86
CA ARG A 219 -58.28 -2.53 -3.03
C ARG A 219 -59.10 -2.87 -4.27
N LEU A 220 -58.44 -3.16 -5.40
CA LEU A 220 -59.12 -3.55 -6.63
C LEU A 220 -59.86 -4.88 -6.48
N ALA A 221 -59.24 -5.86 -5.83
CA ALA A 221 -59.85 -7.17 -5.56
C ALA A 221 -61.12 -7.02 -4.71
N LEU A 222 -61.08 -6.20 -3.64
CA LEU A 222 -62.26 -5.90 -2.82
C LEU A 222 -63.38 -5.23 -3.64
N ALA A 223 -63.04 -4.24 -4.48
CA ALA A 223 -64.02 -3.57 -5.33
C ALA A 223 -64.69 -4.50 -6.34
N ILE A 224 -63.93 -5.45 -6.91
CA ILE A 224 -64.45 -6.46 -7.84
C ILE A 224 -65.40 -7.43 -7.10
N LEU A 225 -65.04 -7.86 -5.89
CA LEU A 225 -65.89 -8.74 -5.06
C LEU A 225 -67.20 -8.06 -4.65
N GLU A 226 -67.13 -6.77 -4.28
CA GLU A 226 -68.31 -5.95 -3.97
C GLU A 226 -69.26 -5.84 -5.18
N GLN A 227 -68.72 -5.57 -6.37
CA GLN A 227 -69.53 -5.53 -7.61
C GLN A 227 -70.13 -6.89 -7.99
N ALA A 228 -69.43 -7.98 -7.69
CA ALA A 228 -69.91 -9.33 -7.96
C ALA A 228 -71.00 -9.79 -6.97
N GLY A 229 -71.32 -9.00 -5.93
CA GLY A 229 -72.31 -9.35 -4.92
C GLY A 229 -71.90 -10.53 -4.04
N VAL A 230 -70.60 -10.85 -3.99
CA VAL A 230 -70.05 -11.95 -3.18
C VAL A 230 -69.74 -11.38 -1.80
N GLY A 231 -70.64 -11.62 -0.84
CA GLY A 231 -70.44 -11.25 0.56
C GLY A 231 -69.29 -12.03 1.21
N ASP A 232 -68.51 -11.31 2.04
CA ASP A 232 -67.53 -11.76 3.03
C ASP A 232 -66.87 -13.13 2.73
N THR A 233 -65.93 -13.12 1.77
CA THR A 233 -65.05 -14.27 1.55
C THR A 233 -63.62 -13.88 1.90
N ASP A 234 -63.00 -14.65 2.78
CA ASP A 234 -61.59 -14.53 3.15
C ASP A 234 -60.73 -14.60 1.87
N VAL A 235 -60.20 -13.45 1.45
CA VAL A 235 -59.30 -13.37 0.30
C VAL A 235 -57.89 -13.74 0.77
N PRO A 236 -57.30 -14.85 0.31
CA PRO A 236 -55.92 -15.18 0.66
C PRO A 236 -54.97 -14.21 -0.02
N VAL A 237 -54.30 -13.37 0.78
CA VAL A 237 -53.21 -12.50 0.33
C VAL A 237 -51.93 -13.33 0.28
N TYR A 238 -51.38 -13.54 -0.92
CA TYR A 238 -50.09 -14.21 -1.09
C TYR A 238 -48.95 -13.19 -1.01
N TYR A 239 -48.04 -13.39 -0.05
CA TYR A 239 -46.84 -12.56 0.13
C TYR A 239 -45.69 -13.14 -0.71
N LEU A 240 -45.11 -12.33 -1.60
CA LEU A 240 -43.82 -12.60 -2.23
C LEU A 240 -42.73 -11.96 -1.38
N GLY A 241 -41.93 -12.76 -0.67
CA GLY A 241 -40.79 -12.27 0.11
C GLY A 241 -39.59 -11.97 -0.79
N SER A 242 -38.86 -10.89 -0.50
CA SER A 242 -37.55 -10.59 -1.10
C SER A 242 -36.43 -10.90 -0.10
N GLU A 243 -35.42 -11.67 -0.53
CA GLU A 243 -34.21 -11.90 0.27
C GLU A 243 -33.34 -10.63 0.30
N LYS A 244 -32.89 -10.25 1.51
CA LYS A 244 -32.00 -9.11 1.78
C LYS A 244 -30.54 -9.51 1.64
N ASP A 245 -29.72 -8.52 1.29
CA ASP A 245 -28.26 -8.46 1.39
C ASP A 245 -27.49 -9.41 0.44
N ALA A 246 -26.99 -8.86 -0.67
CA ALA A 246 -26.04 -9.55 -1.54
C ALA A 246 -24.61 -9.36 -0.99
N LEU A 247 -24.04 -10.40 -0.40
CA LEU A 247 -22.58 -10.54 -0.31
C LEU A 247 -22.07 -11.16 -1.61
N TYR A 248 -20.99 -10.61 -2.15
CA TYR A 248 -20.35 -11.10 -3.36
C TYR A 248 -19.16 -11.98 -2.97
N ASP A 249 -19.23 -13.26 -3.33
CA ASP A 249 -18.09 -14.17 -3.33
C ASP A 249 -17.20 -13.86 -4.54
N ILE A 250 -15.88 -13.88 -4.35
CA ILE A 250 -14.92 -13.88 -5.45
C ILE A 250 -14.51 -15.34 -5.63
N GLY A 251 -15.39 -16.12 -6.26
CA GLY A 251 -15.05 -17.45 -6.75
C GLY A 251 -14.03 -17.37 -7.89
N ASP A 252 -13.51 -18.55 -8.31
CA ASP A 252 -12.68 -18.66 -9.50
C ASP A 252 -13.33 -17.93 -10.69
N PRO A 253 -12.53 -17.30 -11.58
CA PRO A 253 -12.96 -16.25 -12.52
C PRO A 253 -14.08 -16.61 -13.50
N ASP A 254 -14.50 -17.88 -13.52
CA ASP A 254 -15.55 -18.41 -14.40
C ASP A 254 -16.93 -18.54 -13.73
N ASN A 255 -17.09 -18.32 -12.41
CA ASN A 255 -18.38 -18.39 -11.71
C ASN A 255 -18.60 -17.18 -10.78
N TRP A 256 -19.28 -16.14 -11.27
CA TRP A 256 -19.90 -15.12 -10.41
C TRP A 256 -21.19 -15.65 -9.77
N ASP A 257 -21.08 -16.69 -8.95
CA ASP A 257 -22.20 -17.21 -8.18
C ASP A 257 -22.36 -16.43 -6.87
N ILE A 258 -23.55 -15.83 -6.70
CA ILE A 258 -23.98 -15.18 -5.46
C ILE A 258 -24.22 -16.30 -4.42
N MET A 259 -23.21 -16.68 -3.65
CA MET A 259 -23.40 -17.55 -2.48
C MET A 259 -23.43 -16.75 -1.18
N LYS A 260 -24.47 -17.02 -0.39
CA LYS A 260 -24.66 -16.54 0.98
C LYS A 260 -23.49 -17.01 1.86
N ILE A 261 -22.69 -16.08 2.37
CA ILE A 261 -21.73 -16.36 3.44
C ILE A 261 -22.48 -16.95 4.64
N ASP A 262 -21.89 -17.97 5.26
CA ASP A 262 -22.40 -18.62 6.47
C ASP A 262 -22.71 -17.56 7.56
N PRO A 263 -23.99 -17.38 7.96
CA PRO A 263 -24.39 -16.44 9.00
C PRO A 263 -23.66 -16.64 10.33
N ALA A 264 -23.19 -17.86 10.62
CA ALA A 264 -22.42 -18.15 11.82
C ALA A 264 -21.02 -17.49 11.82
N PHE A 265 -20.45 -17.23 10.64
CA PHE A 265 -19.18 -16.51 10.51
C PHE A 265 -19.34 -15.02 10.81
N MET A 266 -20.45 -14.41 10.36
CA MET A 266 -20.77 -12.99 10.58
C MET A 266 -21.10 -12.64 12.04
N LEU A 267 -21.77 -13.55 12.76
CA LEU A 267 -22.14 -13.36 14.17
C LEU A 267 -20.93 -13.27 15.13
N LYS A 268 -19.75 -13.77 14.70
CA LYS A 268 -18.53 -13.70 15.51
C LYS A 268 -17.89 -12.32 15.51
N TYR A 269 -18.10 -11.51 14.48
CA TYR A 269 -17.45 -10.20 14.32
C TYR A 269 -18.34 -9.00 14.66
N ASN A 270 -19.67 -9.14 14.62
CA ASN A 270 -20.59 -8.07 15.06
C ASN A 270 -20.78 -7.99 16.60
N ASN A 271 -20.13 -8.85 17.38
CA ASN A 271 -20.24 -8.92 18.84
C ASN A 271 -18.92 -8.63 19.58
N ARG A 272 -18.00 -7.85 18.99
CA ARG A 272 -16.81 -7.32 19.67
C ARG A 272 -16.76 -5.80 19.61
#